data_AF-W6TVQ9-F1
#
_entry.id   AF-W6TVQ9-F1
#
_cell.length_a   1.000
_cell.length_b   1.000
_cell.length_c   1.000
_cell.angle_alpha   90.00
_cell.angle_beta   90.00
_cell.angle_gamma   90.00
#
_symmetry.space_group_name_H-M   'P 1'
#
loop_
_entity.id
_entity.type
_entity.pdbx_description
1 polymer ?
#
loop_
_entity_poly.entity_id
_entity_poly.type
_entity_poly.pdbx_seq_one_letter_code
_entity_poly.pdbx_strand_id
1 'polypeptide(L)'
;INAVNSIFKGIKSIVEIVLKGKGDANATKTKDVQHKDIGKLFEKQANATETEAAAASASIGAVSGADMLQAIANSAEAKENVEINAASNAAELAVVKNNSATKTLDALANKDAVIAAGIALRAMAKDGKFAANNDAKHANAVNGAAASAVGKVLSTLTIAIRNAVDEGLKGISKVLGEIKQGEVTEAKAN
;
A
#
# COMPACT_ATOMS: atom_id res chain seq x y z
N ILE A 1 -15.31 0.21 -6.70
CA ILE A 1 -14.94 -1.20 -6.40
C ILE A 1 -14.07 -1.79 -7.50
N ASN A 2 -14.56 -1.89 -8.75
CA ASN A 2 -13.77 -2.45 -9.87
C ASN A 2 -12.38 -1.81 -10.02
N ALA A 3 -12.28 -0.47 -9.93
CA ALA A 3 -10.99 0.22 -9.98
C ALA A 3 -10.01 -0.24 -8.88
N VAL A 4 -10.48 -0.33 -7.62
CA VAL A 4 -9.66 -0.84 -6.50
C VAL A 4 -9.25 -2.30 -6.76
N ASN A 5 -10.20 -3.14 -7.18
CA ASN A 5 -9.95 -4.55 -7.48
C ASN A 5 -8.91 -4.74 -8.59
N SER A 6 -8.96 -3.93 -9.66
CA SER A 6 -7.96 -3.96 -10.72
C SER A 6 -6.58 -3.48 -10.23
N ILE A 7 -6.52 -2.40 -9.46
CA ILE A 7 -5.25 -1.85 -8.95
C ILE A 7 -4.56 -2.85 -8.00
N PHE A 8 -5.27 -3.38 -7.00
CA PHE A 8 -4.63 -4.28 -6.04
C PHE A 8 -4.22 -5.61 -6.71
N LYS A 9 -5.01 -6.16 -7.65
CA LYS A 9 -4.63 -7.35 -8.42
C LYS A 9 -3.37 -7.10 -9.25
N GLY A 10 -3.27 -5.95 -9.92
CA GLY A 10 -2.07 -5.57 -10.67
C GLY A 10 -0.84 -5.44 -9.78
N ILE A 11 -0.96 -4.77 -8.62
CA ILE A 11 0.13 -4.65 -7.65
C ILE A 11 0.51 -6.02 -7.09
N LYS A 12 -0.47 -6.87 -6.77
CA LYS A 12 -0.26 -8.23 -6.25
C LYS A 12 0.65 -9.05 -7.17
N SER A 13 0.33 -9.12 -8.46
CA SER A 13 1.12 -9.88 -9.43
C SER A 13 2.57 -9.39 -9.52
N ILE A 14 2.82 -8.09 -9.39
CA ILE A 14 4.18 -7.54 -9.37
C ILE A 14 4.88 -7.89 -8.06
N VAL A 15 4.22 -7.68 -6.91
CA VAL A 15 4.76 -7.92 -5.57
C VAL A 15 5.20 -9.36 -5.37
N GLU A 16 4.42 -10.33 -5.85
CA GLU A 16 4.75 -11.77 -5.80
C GLU A 16 6.11 -12.06 -6.46
N ILE A 17 6.46 -11.33 -7.52
CA ILE A 17 7.73 -11.48 -8.24
C ILE A 17 8.86 -10.70 -7.54
N VAL A 18 8.62 -9.43 -7.19
CA VAL A 18 9.71 -8.50 -6.84
C VAL A 18 10.03 -8.47 -5.34
N LEU A 19 9.08 -8.79 -4.46
CA LEU A 19 9.33 -8.79 -3.02
C LEU A 19 9.60 -10.18 -2.46
N LYS A 20 9.12 -11.26 -3.09
CA LYS A 20 9.36 -12.66 -2.65
C LYS A 20 9.09 -12.85 -1.14
N GLY A 21 8.02 -12.25 -0.62
CA GLY A 21 7.66 -12.32 0.81
C GLY A 21 8.35 -11.30 1.73
N LYS A 22 9.16 -10.37 1.22
CA LYS A 22 9.72 -9.27 2.03
C LYS A 22 8.63 -8.30 2.49
N GLY A 23 8.69 -7.88 3.76
CA GLY A 23 7.69 -7.03 4.42
C GLY A 23 6.62 -7.85 5.15
N ASP A 24 5.88 -7.20 6.03
CA ASP A 24 4.80 -7.81 6.82
C ASP A 24 3.47 -7.09 6.54
N ALA A 25 2.51 -7.82 5.96
CA ALA A 25 1.18 -7.31 5.64
C ALA A 25 0.37 -6.85 6.87
N ASN A 26 0.72 -7.33 8.06
CA ASN A 26 0.08 -6.97 9.33
C ASN A 26 0.99 -6.08 10.19
N ALA A 27 2.05 -5.50 9.63
CA ALA A 27 2.96 -4.65 10.39
C ALA A 27 2.21 -3.52 11.10
N THR A 28 2.51 -3.36 12.37
CA THR A 28 1.98 -2.29 13.21
C THR A 28 3.05 -1.86 14.20
N LYS A 29 3.23 -0.56 14.38
CA LYS A 29 4.15 -0.03 15.40
C LYS A 29 3.51 1.04 16.25
N THR A 30 2.45 1.66 15.75
CA THR A 30 1.65 2.57 16.53
C THR A 30 0.55 1.78 17.23
N LYS A 31 0.19 2.18 18.46
CA LYS A 31 -0.89 1.59 19.24
C LYS A 31 -1.61 2.71 19.99
N ASP A 32 -2.75 3.17 19.46
CA ASP A 32 -3.54 4.21 20.13
C ASP A 32 -5.01 4.18 19.68
N VAL A 33 -5.90 4.67 20.55
CA VAL A 33 -7.33 4.91 20.30
C VAL A 33 -7.50 5.84 19.09
N GLN A 34 -6.56 6.77 18.88
CA GLN A 34 -6.57 7.72 17.76
C GLN A 34 -6.52 7.04 16.39
N HIS A 35 -6.02 5.81 16.25
CA HIS A 35 -6.06 5.10 14.96
C HIS A 35 -7.45 4.66 14.55
N LYS A 36 -8.33 4.43 15.53
CA LYS A 36 -9.72 4.10 15.22
C LYS A 36 -10.36 5.26 14.47
N ASP A 37 -10.09 6.48 14.91
CA ASP A 37 -10.66 7.71 14.35
C ASP A 37 -10.18 8.04 12.93
N ILE A 38 -9.11 7.39 12.43
CA ILE A 38 -8.73 7.43 11.00
C ILE A 38 -9.91 7.05 10.10
N GLY A 39 -10.86 6.25 10.60
CA GLY A 39 -12.09 5.91 9.88
C GLY A 39 -12.91 7.13 9.43
N LYS A 40 -12.81 8.28 10.12
CA LYS A 40 -13.47 9.54 9.69
C LYS A 40 -12.95 10.05 8.34
N LEU A 41 -11.78 9.62 7.86
CA LEU A 41 -11.32 9.95 6.51
C LEU A 41 -12.16 9.26 5.42
N PHE A 42 -12.87 8.18 5.76
CA PHE A 42 -13.59 7.33 4.80
C PHE A 42 -15.09 7.58 4.77
N GLU A 43 -15.63 8.38 5.70
CA GLU A 43 -17.05 8.74 5.74
C GLU A 43 -17.40 9.81 4.67
N LYS A 44 -18.70 10.14 4.57
CA LYS A 44 -19.23 11.13 3.63
C LYS A 44 -19.20 12.53 4.23
N GLN A 45 -19.41 12.62 5.54
CA GLN A 45 -19.46 13.86 6.26
C GLN A 45 -18.06 14.48 6.35
N ALA A 46 -17.98 15.78 6.17
CA ALA A 46 -16.76 16.57 6.26
C ALA A 46 -16.28 16.74 7.72
N ASN A 47 -16.04 15.64 8.45
CA ASN A 47 -15.68 15.70 9.87
C ASN A 47 -14.19 15.47 10.13
N ALA A 48 -13.44 14.87 9.18
CA ALA A 48 -12.02 14.62 9.41
C ALA A 48 -11.24 15.93 9.50
N THR A 49 -10.41 16.04 10.52
CA THR A 49 -9.58 17.21 10.78
C THR A 49 -8.10 16.90 10.58
N GLU A 50 -7.23 17.84 10.95
CA GLU A 50 -5.78 17.62 10.98
C GLU A 50 -5.40 16.49 11.94
N THR A 51 -6.19 16.26 13.00
CA THR A 51 -5.92 15.19 13.97
C THR A 51 -6.02 13.81 13.31
N GLU A 52 -7.10 13.52 12.58
CA GLU A 52 -7.24 12.24 11.89
C GLU A 52 -6.25 12.08 10.73
N ALA A 53 -5.96 13.16 10.01
CA ALA A 53 -4.94 13.15 8.97
C ALA A 53 -3.53 12.91 9.54
N ALA A 54 -3.22 13.45 10.71
CA ALA A 54 -1.97 13.22 11.43
C ALA A 54 -1.88 11.78 11.93
N ALA A 55 -2.96 11.21 12.47
CA ALA A 55 -3.02 9.80 12.85
C ALA A 55 -2.79 8.88 11.63
N ALA A 56 -3.42 9.17 10.50
CA ALA A 56 -3.17 8.46 9.25
C ALA A 56 -1.70 8.56 8.81
N SER A 57 -1.14 9.77 8.87
CA SER A 57 0.28 10.02 8.55
C SER A 57 1.22 9.28 9.49
N ALA A 58 0.87 9.13 10.78
CA ALA A 58 1.63 8.35 11.74
C ALA A 58 1.63 6.86 11.38
N SER A 59 0.48 6.27 11.06
CA SER A 59 0.39 4.87 10.57
C SER A 59 1.21 4.68 9.28
N ILE A 60 1.12 5.61 8.33
CA ILE A 60 1.91 5.58 7.09
C ILE A 60 3.41 5.68 7.38
N GLY A 61 3.82 6.56 8.29
CA GLY A 61 5.21 6.76 8.70
C GLY A 61 5.80 5.56 9.44
N ALA A 62 4.98 4.84 10.20
CA ALA A 62 5.39 3.73 11.05
C ALA A 62 5.81 2.45 10.29
N VAL A 63 5.16 2.20 9.15
CA VAL A 63 5.39 0.98 8.34
C VAL A 63 6.36 1.24 7.20
N SER A 64 6.96 0.19 6.63
CA SER A 64 7.73 0.33 5.39
C SER A 64 6.81 0.30 4.18
N GLY A 65 7.30 0.77 3.02
CA GLY A 65 6.54 0.61 1.78
C GLY A 65 6.40 -0.86 1.36
N ALA A 66 7.30 -1.75 1.80
CA ALA A 66 7.18 -3.18 1.56
C ALA A 66 6.02 -3.78 2.37
N ASP A 67 5.85 -3.36 3.62
CA ASP A 67 4.71 -3.75 4.47
C ASP A 67 3.38 -3.32 3.84
N MET A 68 3.32 -2.08 3.33
CA MET A 68 2.14 -1.58 2.61
C MET A 68 1.89 -2.38 1.33
N LEU A 69 2.91 -2.66 0.52
CA LEU A 69 2.80 -3.47 -0.69
C LEU A 69 2.33 -4.90 -0.38
N GLN A 70 2.81 -5.49 0.71
CA GLN A 70 2.34 -6.80 1.18
C GLN A 70 0.89 -6.73 1.65
N ALA A 71 0.47 -5.70 2.37
CA ALA A 71 -0.92 -5.53 2.77
C ALA A 71 -1.87 -5.38 1.56
N ILE A 72 -1.42 -4.70 0.50
CA ILE A 72 -2.14 -4.65 -0.79
C ILE A 72 -2.22 -6.05 -1.42
N ALA A 73 -1.08 -6.74 -1.54
CA ALA A 73 -1.01 -8.05 -2.21
C ALA A 73 -1.79 -9.15 -1.48
N ASN A 74 -1.87 -9.08 -0.15
CA ASN A 74 -2.61 -10.03 0.69
C ASN A 74 -4.08 -9.64 0.89
N SER A 75 -4.57 -8.58 0.25
CA SER A 75 -5.98 -8.21 0.34
C SER A 75 -6.87 -9.19 -0.40
N ALA A 76 -8.05 -9.45 0.18
CA ALA A 76 -9.14 -10.12 -0.53
C ALA A 76 -9.82 -9.16 -1.50
N GLU A 77 -10.60 -9.69 -2.44
CA GLU A 77 -11.41 -8.83 -3.31
C GLU A 77 -12.38 -7.99 -2.49
N ALA A 78 -12.45 -6.71 -2.84
CA ALA A 78 -13.27 -5.76 -2.13
C ALA A 78 -14.76 -6.04 -2.38
N LYS A 79 -15.55 -6.08 -1.31
CA LYS A 79 -16.99 -6.33 -1.33
C LYS A 79 -17.76 -5.01 -1.33
N GLU A 80 -18.99 -5.04 -1.83
CA GLU A 80 -19.88 -3.88 -1.76
C GLU A 80 -20.40 -3.66 -0.34
N ASN A 81 -20.74 -2.41 -0.02
CA ASN A 81 -21.45 -2.02 1.20
C ASN A 81 -20.79 -2.43 2.54
N VAL A 82 -19.46 -2.61 2.55
CA VAL A 82 -18.69 -2.84 3.78
C VAL A 82 -18.70 -1.59 4.66
N GLU A 83 -19.07 -1.75 5.94
CA GLU A 83 -18.98 -0.69 6.96
C GLU A 83 -17.53 -0.34 7.28
N ILE A 84 -17.28 0.89 7.73
CA ILE A 84 -15.92 1.35 8.09
C ILE A 84 -15.30 0.47 9.17
N ASN A 85 -16.06 0.11 10.21
CA ASN A 85 -15.58 -0.74 11.31
C ASN A 85 -15.43 -2.23 10.96
N ALA A 86 -16.00 -2.66 9.84
CA ALA A 86 -16.00 -4.07 9.41
C ALA A 86 -14.93 -4.37 8.35
N ALA A 87 -14.30 -3.34 7.77
CA ALA A 87 -13.21 -3.55 6.82
C ALA A 87 -12.07 -4.35 7.46
N SER A 88 -11.62 -5.41 6.78
CA SER A 88 -10.62 -6.34 7.33
C SER A 88 -9.29 -6.32 6.60
N ASN A 89 -9.25 -5.74 5.40
CA ASN A 89 -8.07 -5.65 4.53
C ASN A 89 -8.05 -4.32 3.75
N ALA A 90 -6.96 -4.06 3.02
CA ALA A 90 -6.72 -2.77 2.40
C ALA A 90 -7.70 -2.48 1.24
N ALA A 91 -8.03 -3.50 0.45
CA ALA A 91 -8.97 -3.35 -0.66
C ALA A 91 -10.40 -3.08 -0.16
N GLU A 92 -10.85 -3.79 0.88
CA GLU A 92 -12.13 -3.50 1.57
C GLU A 92 -12.13 -2.09 2.15
N LEU A 93 -11.07 -1.70 2.89
CA LEU A 93 -10.96 -0.35 3.47
C LEU A 93 -11.06 0.73 2.39
N ALA A 94 -10.44 0.52 1.22
CA ALA A 94 -10.49 1.49 0.13
C ALA A 94 -11.90 1.71 -0.43
N VAL A 95 -12.81 0.73 -0.32
CA VAL A 95 -14.17 0.79 -0.89
C VAL A 95 -15.28 0.88 0.15
N VAL A 96 -14.97 1.00 1.44
CA VAL A 96 -15.98 1.13 2.50
C VAL A 96 -17.01 2.19 2.14
N LYS A 97 -18.27 1.92 2.52
CA LYS A 97 -19.35 2.82 2.21
C LYS A 97 -19.18 4.12 2.99
N ASN A 98 -19.34 5.24 2.29
CA ASN A 98 -19.13 6.56 2.88
C ASN A 98 -20.28 6.97 3.82
N ASN A 99 -21.45 6.32 3.76
CA ASN A 99 -22.57 6.53 4.69
C ASN A 99 -22.57 5.52 5.85
N SER A 100 -21.39 5.03 6.24
CA SER A 100 -21.23 4.12 7.37
C SER A 100 -21.81 4.72 8.65
N ALA A 101 -22.52 3.90 9.43
CA ALA A 101 -23.04 4.32 10.73
C ALA A 101 -21.92 4.46 11.78
N THR A 102 -20.77 3.85 11.50
CA THR A 102 -19.56 3.85 12.34
C THR A 102 -18.46 4.65 11.68
N LYS A 103 -17.58 5.23 12.50
CA LYS A 103 -16.45 6.08 12.06
C LYS A 103 -15.10 5.55 12.51
N THR A 104 -15.10 4.37 13.13
CA THR A 104 -13.94 3.78 13.80
C THR A 104 -13.45 2.58 13.02
N LEU A 105 -12.13 2.44 12.89
CA LEU A 105 -11.49 1.28 12.26
C LEU A 105 -11.29 0.13 13.26
N ASP A 106 -12.36 -0.36 13.89
CA ASP A 106 -12.24 -1.33 14.98
C ASP A 106 -11.59 -2.66 14.56
N ALA A 107 -11.96 -3.23 13.41
CA ALA A 107 -11.37 -4.45 12.88
C ALA A 107 -9.91 -4.29 12.40
N LEU A 108 -9.48 -3.05 12.13
CA LEU A 108 -8.12 -2.70 11.72
C LEU A 108 -7.34 -2.02 12.83
N ALA A 109 -7.85 -2.02 14.06
CA ALA A 109 -7.16 -1.46 15.20
C ALA A 109 -5.80 -2.17 15.33
N ASN A 110 -4.72 -1.41 15.21
CA ASN A 110 -3.32 -1.89 15.17
C ASN A 110 -2.96 -2.69 13.90
N LYS A 111 -3.43 -2.24 12.74
CA LYS A 111 -2.97 -2.75 11.44
C LYS A 111 -2.46 -1.60 10.56
N ASP A 112 -1.40 -0.93 11.01
CA ASP A 112 -0.85 0.25 10.30
C ASP A 112 -0.59 -0.01 8.81
N ALA A 113 -0.06 -1.18 8.47
CA ALA A 113 0.21 -1.55 7.08
C ALA A 113 -1.08 -1.61 6.24
N VAL A 114 -2.15 -2.19 6.80
CA VAL A 114 -3.45 -2.30 6.13
C VAL A 114 -4.13 -0.94 6.01
N ILE A 115 -4.06 -0.11 7.06
CA ILE A 115 -4.61 1.24 7.05
C ILE A 115 -3.91 2.08 5.98
N ALA A 116 -2.57 2.13 6.02
CA ALA A 116 -1.75 2.89 5.07
C ALA A 116 -1.95 2.39 3.63
N ALA A 117 -2.02 1.07 3.43
CA ALA A 117 -2.33 0.46 2.13
C ALA A 117 -3.73 0.81 1.62
N GLY A 118 -4.75 0.80 2.49
CA GLY A 118 -6.12 1.15 2.13
C GLY A 118 -6.26 2.62 1.75
N ILE A 119 -5.54 3.51 2.46
CA ILE A 119 -5.41 4.92 2.08
C ILE A 119 -4.77 5.04 0.69
N ALA A 120 -3.64 4.36 0.45
CA ALA A 120 -2.98 4.41 -0.85
C ALA A 120 -3.89 3.89 -1.98
N LEU A 121 -4.56 2.75 -1.79
CA LEU A 121 -5.48 2.17 -2.78
C LEU A 121 -6.65 3.09 -3.07
N ARG A 122 -7.26 3.69 -2.04
CA ARG A 122 -8.34 4.65 -2.23
C ARG A 122 -7.87 5.89 -2.98
N ALA A 123 -6.70 6.43 -2.64
CA ALA A 123 -6.13 7.59 -3.32
C ALA A 123 -5.80 7.33 -4.80
N MET A 124 -5.38 6.10 -5.15
CA MET A 124 -5.10 5.71 -6.54
C MET A 124 -6.36 5.34 -7.34
N ALA A 125 -7.43 4.94 -6.65
CA ALA A 125 -8.64 4.47 -7.31
C ALA A 125 -9.46 5.61 -7.90
N LYS A 126 -10.07 5.33 -9.06
CA LYS A 126 -11.06 6.23 -9.66
C LYS A 126 -12.18 6.48 -8.66
N ASP A 127 -12.57 7.75 -8.52
CA ASP A 127 -13.60 8.25 -7.60
C ASP A 127 -13.26 8.05 -6.10
N GLY A 128 -12.04 7.64 -5.77
CA GLY A 128 -11.55 7.57 -4.41
C GLY A 128 -11.42 8.97 -3.81
N LYS A 129 -12.18 9.23 -2.75
CA LYS A 129 -12.20 10.51 -2.05
C LYS A 129 -12.13 10.28 -0.55
N PHE A 130 -11.48 11.20 0.13
CA PHE A 130 -11.45 11.26 1.59
C PHE A 130 -12.34 12.41 2.06
N ALA A 131 -13.00 12.20 3.19
CA ALA A 131 -13.64 13.28 3.92
C ALA A 131 -12.58 14.18 4.54
N ALA A 132 -12.85 15.48 4.51
CA ALA A 132 -12.11 16.51 5.22
C ALA A 132 -13.10 17.62 5.57
N ASN A 133 -12.94 18.24 6.73
CA ASN A 133 -13.70 19.42 7.10
C ASN A 133 -13.40 20.57 6.13
N ASN A 134 -14.37 21.48 5.93
CA ASN A 134 -14.39 22.53 4.90
C ASN A 134 -13.27 23.59 5.02
N ASP A 135 -12.42 23.51 6.05
CA ASP A 135 -11.22 24.34 6.15
C ASP A 135 -10.09 23.79 5.28
N ALA A 136 -9.42 24.67 4.54
CA ALA A 136 -8.31 24.33 3.66
C ALA A 136 -7.18 23.58 4.38
N LYS A 137 -6.91 23.88 5.66
CA LYS A 137 -5.86 23.18 6.42
C LYS A 137 -6.15 21.69 6.59
N HIS A 138 -7.42 21.33 6.82
CA HIS A 138 -7.85 19.95 6.98
C HIS A 138 -7.76 19.20 5.65
N ALA A 139 -8.26 19.80 4.57
CA ALA A 139 -8.12 19.25 3.23
C ALA A 139 -6.64 19.04 2.84
N ASN A 140 -5.77 20.00 3.15
CA ASN A 140 -4.33 19.90 2.87
C ASN A 140 -3.66 18.78 3.66
N ALA A 141 -4.01 18.61 4.95
CA ALA A 141 -3.48 17.52 5.77
C ALA A 141 -3.91 16.14 5.24
N VAL A 142 -5.19 15.99 4.87
CA VAL A 142 -5.72 14.76 4.27
C VAL A 142 -5.04 14.45 2.94
N ASN A 143 -4.89 15.45 2.07
CA ASN A 143 -4.19 15.31 0.79
C ASN A 143 -2.71 14.95 1.01
N GLY A 144 -2.06 15.53 2.01
CA GLY A 144 -0.69 15.19 2.39
C GLY A 144 -0.54 13.72 2.82
N ALA A 145 -1.45 13.23 3.66
CA ALA A 145 -1.46 11.83 4.08
C ALA A 145 -1.68 10.89 2.87
N ALA A 146 -2.66 11.19 2.01
CA ALA A 146 -2.94 10.41 0.80
C ALA A 146 -1.73 10.39 -0.16
N ALA A 147 -1.15 11.55 -0.45
CA ALA A 147 0.02 11.67 -1.33
C ALA A 147 1.24 10.93 -0.77
N SER A 148 1.48 11.01 0.55
CA SER A 148 2.54 10.28 1.25
C SER A 148 2.37 8.77 1.10
N ALA A 149 1.15 8.25 1.32
CA ALA A 149 0.85 6.84 1.16
C ALA A 149 1.11 6.35 -0.27
N VAL A 150 0.61 7.07 -1.27
CA VAL A 150 0.81 6.75 -2.69
C VAL A 150 2.31 6.81 -3.06
N GLY A 151 2.98 7.88 -2.69
CA GLY A 151 4.41 8.08 -2.97
C GLY A 151 5.27 6.96 -2.38
N LYS A 152 4.96 6.51 -1.17
CA LYS A 152 5.68 5.41 -0.49
C LYS A 152 5.46 4.06 -1.17
N VAL A 153 4.24 3.74 -1.58
CA VAL A 153 3.91 2.52 -2.33
C VAL A 153 4.63 2.50 -3.67
N LEU A 154 4.48 3.55 -4.48
CA LEU A 154 5.03 3.60 -5.84
C LEU A 154 6.56 3.66 -5.86
N SER A 155 7.18 4.42 -4.95
CA SER A 155 8.65 4.48 -4.84
C SER A 155 9.22 3.12 -4.45
N THR A 156 8.63 2.43 -3.47
CA THR A 156 9.08 1.10 -3.06
C THR A 156 8.87 0.07 -4.15
N LEU A 157 7.74 0.09 -4.85
CA LEU A 157 7.47 -0.81 -5.96
C LEU A 157 8.47 -0.61 -7.10
N THR A 158 8.79 0.65 -7.42
CA THR A 158 9.80 1.00 -8.43
C THR A 158 11.17 0.46 -8.07
N ILE A 159 11.60 0.62 -6.80
CA ILE A 159 12.89 0.11 -6.33
C ILE A 159 12.90 -1.43 -6.37
N ALA A 160 11.83 -2.08 -5.94
CA ALA A 160 11.73 -3.54 -5.96
C ALA A 160 11.82 -4.10 -7.39
N ILE A 161 11.15 -3.47 -8.37
CA ILE A 161 11.26 -3.83 -9.79
C ILE A 161 12.71 -3.67 -10.27
N ARG A 162 13.36 -2.54 -9.97
CA ARG A 162 14.75 -2.31 -10.38
C ARG A 162 15.70 -3.36 -9.80
N ASN A 163 15.54 -3.70 -8.53
CA ASN A 163 16.36 -4.74 -7.89
C ASN A 163 16.14 -6.11 -8.52
N ALA A 164 14.90 -6.49 -8.82
CA ALA A 164 14.60 -7.76 -9.49
C ALA A 164 15.21 -7.83 -10.91
N VAL A 165 15.15 -6.72 -11.66
CA VAL A 165 15.77 -6.63 -12.99
C VAL A 165 17.29 -6.69 -12.89
N ASP A 166 17.90 -5.97 -11.95
CA ASP A 166 19.36 -5.98 -11.72
C ASP A 166 19.87 -7.38 -11.33
N GLU A 167 19.16 -8.08 -10.44
CA GLU A 167 19.45 -9.49 -10.10
C GLU A 167 19.44 -10.38 -11.35
N GLY A 168 18.42 -10.24 -12.21
CA GLY A 168 18.31 -10.99 -13.47
C GLY A 168 19.46 -10.69 -14.44
N LEU A 169 19.79 -9.41 -14.64
CA LEU A 169 20.88 -8.98 -15.53
C LEU A 169 22.26 -9.44 -15.04
N LYS A 170 22.50 -9.45 -13.72
CA LYS A 170 23.71 -10.02 -13.12
C LYS A 170 23.80 -11.53 -13.38
N GLY A 171 22.69 -12.25 -13.28
CA GLY A 171 22.62 -13.67 -13.63
C GLY A 171 23.05 -13.93 -15.08
N ILE A 172 22.48 -13.20 -16.03
CA ILE A 172 22.85 -13.29 -17.45
C ILE A 172 24.32 -12.97 -17.67
N SER A 173 24.82 -11.89 -17.04
CA SER A 173 26.21 -11.46 -17.19
C SER A 173 27.20 -12.52 -16.69
N LYS A 174 26.86 -13.22 -15.59
CA LYS A 174 27.66 -14.33 -15.07
C LYS A 174 27.74 -15.49 -16.06
N VAL A 175 26.60 -15.93 -16.60
CA VAL A 175 26.54 -17.02 -17.59
C VAL A 175 27.35 -16.66 -18.85
N LEU A 176 27.22 -15.43 -19.35
CA LEU A 176 28.02 -14.98 -20.50
C LEU A 176 29.53 -14.94 -20.21
N GLY A 177 29.92 -14.60 -18.99
CA GLY A 177 31.32 -14.65 -18.55
C GLY A 177 31.88 -16.07 -18.53
N GLU A 178 31.09 -17.04 -18.06
CA GLU A 178 31.46 -18.46 -18.03
C GLU A 178 31.61 -19.03 -19.46
N ILE A 179 30.68 -18.73 -20.37
CA ILE A 179 30.75 -19.16 -21.78
C ILE A 179 32.03 -18.63 -22.46
N LYS A 180 32.34 -17.34 -22.29
CA LYS A 180 33.56 -16.73 -22.85
C LYS A 180 34.84 -17.40 -22.35
N GLN A 181 34.89 -17.83 -21.09
CA GLN A 181 36.05 -18.54 -20.56
C GLN A 181 36.17 -19.95 -21.13
N GLY A 182 35.04 -20.66 -21.30
CA GLY A 182 34.98 -21.99 -21.91
C GLY A 182 35.52 -22.02 -23.34
N GLU A 183 35.09 -21.07 -24.19
CA GLU A 183 35.58 -20.95 -25.58
C GLU A 183 37.09 -20.70 -25.65
N VAL A 184 37.65 -19.90 -24.72
CA VAL A 184 39.09 -19.62 -24.66
C VAL A 184 39.88 -20.85 -24.21
N THR A 185 39.33 -21.69 -23.33
CA THR A 185 39.98 -22.93 -22.91
C THR A 185 40.00 -23.99 -24.02
N GLU A 186 38.92 -24.12 -24.80
CA GLU A 186 38.88 -25.05 -25.94
C GLU A 186 39.84 -24.60 -27.07
N ALA A 187 39.95 -23.31 -27.33
CA ALA A 187 40.88 -22.77 -28.33
C ALA A 187 42.37 -22.93 -27.95
N LYS A 188 42.70 -23.12 -26.66
CA LYS A 188 44.08 -23.35 -26.19
C LYS A 188 44.46 -24.82 -26.09
N ALA A 189 43.49 -25.73 -26.16
CA ALA A 189 43.70 -27.17 -26.05
C ALA A 189 43.89 -27.88 -27.41
N ASN A 190 43.63 -27.18 -28.52
CA ASN A 190 43.86 -27.62 -29.90
C ASN A 190 45.12 -26.96 -30.48
#